data_AF-A0A091GG86-F1
#
_entry.id   AF-A0A091GG86-F1
#
_cell.length_a   1.000
_cell.length_b   1.000
_cell.length_c   1.000
_cell.angle_alpha   90.00
_cell.angle_beta   90.00
_cell.angle_gamma   90.00
#
_symmetry.space_group_name_H-M   'P 1'
#
loop_
_entity.id
_entity.type
_entity.pdbx_description
1 polymer ?
#
loop_
_entity_poly.entity_id
_entity_poly.type
_entity_poly.pdbx_seq_one_letter_code
_entity_poly.pdbx_strand_id
1 'polypeptide(L)'
;PLFQGRIACANVLSDLYAMGITECDNVLMLLSVSQKMSEEERDKVMPLVIRGFRDAAEDAGTSVTGGQTVLNPWLIVGGVATVVCQPNEFVMPDNAVPGDVLVLTKPLGTHVAVSAHQWLDNPERWNKLKLVVTREEVELAYQEAMFNMATLNRTAAGLMRAFGAHAATDVTGFGILGHARTLAGQQRQEGAFVIHNLPVIAKMAAVSKACGSRFALLQGTSPETSG
;
A
#
# COMPACT_ATOMS: atom_id res chain seq x y z
N PRO A 1 0.85 3.22 15.87
CA PRO A 1 -0.64 3.17 15.93
C PRO A 1 -1.35 4.14 14.98
N LEU A 2 -1.13 5.46 15.11
CA LEU A 2 -1.80 6.47 14.24
C LEU A 2 -1.57 6.19 12.75
N PHE A 3 -0.31 6.03 12.34
CA PHE A 3 0.03 5.72 10.95
C PHE A 3 -0.49 4.36 10.48
N GLN A 4 -0.65 3.37 11.36
CA GLN A 4 -1.27 2.09 10.97
C GLN A 4 -2.73 2.29 10.55
N GLY A 5 -3.46 3.18 11.25
CA GLY A 5 -4.80 3.58 10.85
C GLY A 5 -4.83 4.32 9.51
N ARG A 6 -3.94 5.31 9.34
CA ARG A 6 -3.82 6.06 8.07
C ARG A 6 -3.48 5.14 6.88
N ILE A 7 -2.51 4.26 7.06
CA ILE A 7 -2.09 3.27 6.04
C ILE A 7 -3.24 2.32 5.70
N ALA A 8 -3.97 1.83 6.69
CA ALA A 8 -5.10 0.92 6.44
C ALA A 8 -6.22 1.61 5.64
N CYS A 9 -6.55 2.87 5.95
CA CYS A 9 -7.52 3.64 5.18
C CYS A 9 -7.02 3.94 3.76
N ALA A 10 -5.76 4.37 3.62
CA ALA A 10 -5.14 4.59 2.32
C ALA A 10 -5.15 3.33 1.44
N ASN A 11 -4.87 2.16 2.04
CA ASN A 11 -4.95 0.88 1.34
C ASN A 11 -6.37 0.55 0.87
N VAL A 12 -7.39 0.80 1.71
CA VAL A 12 -8.80 0.57 1.35
C VAL A 12 -9.26 1.47 0.20
N LEU A 13 -8.77 2.71 0.16
CA LEU A 13 -9.10 3.67 -0.90
C LEU A 13 -8.28 3.47 -2.18
N SER A 14 -7.16 2.75 -2.10
CA SER A 14 -6.22 2.55 -3.21
C SER A 14 -6.88 1.92 -4.45
N ASP A 15 -7.71 0.89 -4.25
CA ASP A 15 -8.42 0.21 -5.34
C ASP A 15 -9.40 1.16 -6.08
N LEU A 16 -10.07 2.05 -5.35
CA LEU A 16 -10.97 3.05 -5.93
C LEU A 16 -10.18 4.05 -6.78
N TYR A 17 -9.01 4.47 -6.29
CA TYR A 17 -8.10 5.37 -7.01
C TYR A 17 -7.50 4.71 -8.26
N ALA A 18 -7.25 3.40 -8.25
CA ALA A 18 -6.79 2.65 -9.43
C ALA A 18 -7.82 2.67 -10.58
N MET A 19 -9.10 2.91 -10.28
CA MET A 19 -10.15 3.11 -11.27
C MET A 19 -10.27 4.58 -11.74
N GLY A 20 -9.35 5.46 -11.35
CA GLY A 20 -9.38 6.89 -11.72
C GLY A 20 -10.46 7.72 -11.01
N ILE A 21 -11.16 7.12 -10.04
CA ILE A 21 -12.22 7.78 -9.28
C ILE A 21 -11.55 8.59 -8.16
N THR A 22 -11.90 9.87 -8.00
CA THR A 22 -11.28 10.74 -6.98
C THR A 22 -12.11 10.92 -5.72
N GLU A 23 -13.40 10.59 -5.80
CA GLU A 23 -14.38 10.80 -4.73
C GLU A 23 -14.77 9.46 -4.10
N CYS A 24 -15.15 9.49 -2.82
CA CYS A 24 -15.66 8.33 -2.10
C CYS A 24 -16.86 8.77 -1.26
N ASP A 25 -18.03 8.20 -1.54
CA ASP A 25 -19.25 8.58 -0.84
C ASP A 25 -19.27 8.06 0.60
N ASN A 26 -18.71 6.87 0.79
CA ASN A 26 -18.85 6.17 2.06
C ASN A 26 -17.67 5.24 2.35
N VAL A 27 -17.19 5.28 3.59
CA VAL A 27 -16.23 4.31 4.12
C VAL A 27 -16.79 3.58 5.34
N LEU A 28 -16.64 2.25 5.35
CA LEU A 28 -16.86 1.41 6.52
C LEU A 28 -15.52 0.93 7.07
N MET A 29 -15.33 0.95 8.39
CA MET A 29 -14.11 0.45 9.02
C MET A 29 -14.29 -0.98 9.53
N LEU A 30 -13.38 -1.88 9.14
CA LEU A 30 -13.32 -3.25 9.65
C LEU A 30 -12.13 -3.36 10.60
N LEU A 31 -12.43 -3.66 11.86
CA LEU A 31 -11.43 -3.65 12.93
C LEU A 31 -11.47 -4.97 13.71
N SER A 32 -10.30 -5.50 14.04
CA SER A 32 -10.21 -6.53 15.08
C SER A 32 -9.23 -6.15 16.16
N VAL A 33 -9.65 -6.30 17.41
CA VAL A 33 -8.79 -6.07 18.58
C VAL A 33 -8.09 -7.38 18.93
N SER A 34 -6.77 -7.34 19.09
CA SER A 34 -5.99 -8.51 19.48
C SER A 34 -6.35 -8.96 20.90
N GLN A 35 -6.67 -10.25 21.05
CA GLN A 35 -6.87 -10.90 22.36
C GLN A 35 -5.63 -10.87 23.26
N LYS A 36 -4.45 -10.57 22.70
CA LYS A 36 -3.19 -10.49 23.45
C LYS A 36 -2.93 -9.11 24.05
N MET A 37 -3.68 -8.08 23.66
CA MET A 37 -3.56 -6.75 24.25
C MET A 37 -4.30 -6.71 25.58
N SER A 38 -3.66 -6.14 26.60
CA SER A 38 -4.34 -5.76 27.83
C SER A 38 -5.39 -4.68 27.57
N GLU A 39 -6.34 -4.50 28.50
CA GLU A 39 -7.35 -3.45 28.38
C GLU A 39 -6.72 -2.05 28.32
N GLU A 40 -5.67 -1.81 29.10
CA GLU A 40 -4.95 -0.54 29.09
C GLU A 40 -4.25 -0.27 27.74
N GLU A 41 -3.61 -1.27 27.15
CA GLU A 41 -3.01 -1.14 25.82
C GLU A 41 -4.08 -0.88 24.76
N ARG A 42 -5.20 -1.62 24.82
CA ARG A 42 -6.32 -1.45 23.89
C ARG A 42 -6.86 -0.03 23.94
N ASP A 43 -7.11 0.48 25.14
CA ASP A 43 -7.74 1.79 25.34
C ASP A 43 -6.79 2.94 24.98
N LYS A 44 -5.48 2.70 24.87
CA LYS A 44 -4.49 3.68 24.35
C LYS A 44 -4.23 3.53 22.85
N VAL A 45 -4.08 2.31 22.35
CA VAL A 45 -3.66 2.02 20.97
C VAL A 45 -4.82 2.16 19.99
N MET A 46 -5.99 1.61 20.33
CA MET A 46 -7.13 1.58 19.39
C MET A 46 -7.66 2.97 19.04
N PRO A 47 -7.80 3.94 19.98
CA PRO A 47 -8.20 5.29 19.62
C PRO A 47 -7.23 5.97 18.64
N LEU A 48 -5.93 5.68 18.73
CA LEU A 48 -4.94 6.21 17.79
C LEU A 48 -5.10 5.59 16.39
N VAL A 49 -5.34 4.27 16.30
CA VAL A 49 -5.60 3.61 15.02
C VAL A 49 -6.89 4.17 14.38
N ILE A 50 -7.97 4.27 15.16
CA ILE A 50 -9.26 4.80 14.69
C ILE A 50 -9.11 6.26 14.25
N ARG A 51 -8.41 7.09 15.04
CA ARG A 51 -8.11 8.47 14.68
C ARG A 51 -7.34 8.54 13.36
N GLY A 52 -6.29 7.75 13.20
CA GLY A 52 -5.51 7.75 11.97
C GLY A 52 -6.35 7.35 10.76
N PHE A 53 -7.20 6.33 10.91
CA PHE A 53 -8.10 5.91 9.84
C PHE A 53 -9.08 7.04 9.45
N ARG A 54 -9.69 7.69 10.44
CA ARG A 54 -10.61 8.83 10.23
C ARG A 54 -9.90 10.01 9.57
N ASP A 55 -8.73 10.40 10.07
CA ASP A 55 -7.98 11.54 9.55
C ASP A 55 -7.61 11.31 8.05
N ALA A 56 -7.29 10.08 7.65
CA ALA A 56 -7.07 9.75 6.22
C ALA A 56 -8.36 9.76 5.38
N ALA A 57 -9.49 9.33 5.94
CA ALA A 57 -10.79 9.43 5.28
C ALA A 57 -11.19 10.90 5.07
N GLU A 58 -10.95 11.77 6.05
CA GLU A 58 -11.19 13.21 5.94
C GLU A 58 -10.34 13.84 4.83
N ASP A 59 -9.05 13.50 4.74
CA ASP A 59 -8.17 13.94 3.64
C ASP A 59 -8.63 13.43 2.26
N ALA A 60 -9.28 12.26 2.23
CA ALA A 60 -9.92 11.71 1.04
C ALA A 60 -11.25 12.40 0.68
N GLY A 61 -11.74 13.33 1.51
CA GLY A 61 -13.02 14.01 1.31
C GLY A 61 -14.24 13.16 1.68
N THR A 62 -14.05 12.10 2.47
CA THR A 62 -15.11 11.17 2.89
C THR A 62 -15.16 11.02 4.40
N SER A 63 -16.09 10.21 4.90
CA SER A 63 -16.21 9.94 6.33
C SER A 63 -16.48 8.47 6.60
N VAL A 64 -16.06 8.02 7.79
CA VAL A 64 -16.36 6.67 8.27
C VAL A 64 -17.74 6.69 8.92
N THR A 65 -18.73 6.09 8.26
CA THR A 65 -20.14 6.14 8.70
C THR A 65 -20.57 4.92 9.50
N GLY A 66 -19.74 3.88 9.53
CA GLY A 66 -20.02 2.63 10.21
C GLY A 66 -18.84 1.67 10.15
N GLY A 67 -19.08 0.46 10.64
CA GLY A 67 -18.05 -0.55 10.70
C GLY A 67 -18.39 -1.67 11.66
N GLN A 68 -17.48 -2.63 11.75
CA GLN A 68 -17.59 -3.74 12.69
C GLN A 68 -16.27 -3.91 13.42
N THR A 69 -16.35 -4.08 14.74
CA THR A 69 -15.20 -4.42 15.58
C THR A 69 -15.40 -5.79 16.20
N VAL A 70 -14.39 -6.67 16.08
CA VAL A 70 -14.42 -8.02 16.66
C VAL A 70 -13.17 -8.32 17.48
N LEU A 71 -13.25 -9.29 18.39
CA LEU A 71 -12.06 -9.85 19.04
C LEU A 71 -11.43 -10.91 18.13
N ASN A 72 -10.11 -10.87 17.98
CA ASN A 72 -9.37 -11.80 17.14
C ASN A 72 -7.96 -12.02 17.74
N PRO A 73 -7.24 -13.13 17.46
CA PRO A 73 -5.87 -13.28 17.96
C PRO A 73 -4.92 -12.17 17.48
N TRP A 74 -5.18 -11.59 16.30
CA TRP A 74 -4.37 -10.54 15.68
C TRP A 74 -5.16 -9.24 15.51
N LEU A 75 -4.44 -8.12 15.51
CA LEU A 75 -4.98 -6.81 15.12
C LEU A 75 -5.15 -6.79 13.60
N ILE A 76 -6.37 -6.56 13.14
CA ILE A 76 -6.72 -6.38 11.73
C ILE A 76 -7.33 -5.00 11.59
N VAL A 77 -6.87 -4.26 10.59
CA VAL A 77 -7.40 -2.94 10.24
C VAL A 77 -7.64 -2.94 8.75
N GLY A 78 -8.87 -2.65 8.34
CA GLY A 78 -9.28 -2.59 6.95
C GLY A 78 -10.60 -1.85 6.84
N GLY A 79 -11.30 -2.04 5.72
CA GLY A 79 -12.52 -1.31 5.47
C GLY A 79 -13.09 -1.57 4.09
N VAL A 80 -14.14 -0.83 3.79
CA VAL A 80 -14.82 -0.82 2.49
C VAL A 80 -14.96 0.62 2.06
N ALA A 81 -14.54 0.94 0.84
CA ALA A 81 -14.82 2.21 0.19
C ALA A 81 -15.92 1.99 -0.86
N THR A 82 -16.88 2.91 -0.94
CA THR A 82 -17.96 2.85 -1.92
C THR A 82 -18.21 4.21 -2.52
N VAL A 83 -18.53 4.22 -3.80
CA VAL A 83 -18.85 5.41 -4.59
C VAL A 83 -19.89 5.05 -5.64
N VAL A 84 -20.84 5.94 -5.87
CA VAL A 84 -21.77 5.90 -6.99
C VAL A 84 -21.27 6.88 -8.03
N CYS A 85 -20.79 6.37 -9.15
CA CYS A 85 -20.15 7.17 -10.19
C CYS A 85 -20.89 7.10 -11.53
N GLN A 86 -20.76 8.16 -12.31
CA GLN A 86 -21.18 8.22 -13.70
C GLN A 86 -20.13 7.55 -14.61
N PRO A 87 -20.49 7.11 -15.83
CA PRO A 87 -19.57 6.45 -16.75
C PRO A 87 -18.30 7.24 -17.12
N ASN A 88 -18.28 8.56 -16.93
CA ASN A 88 -17.14 9.44 -17.21
C ASN A 88 -16.26 9.72 -15.96
N GLU A 89 -16.63 9.17 -14.81
CA GLU A 89 -15.92 9.41 -13.54
C GLU A 89 -14.92 8.31 -13.20
N PHE A 90 -14.94 7.19 -13.94
CA PHE A 90 -13.98 6.10 -13.82
C PHE A 90 -13.29 5.78 -15.15
N VAL A 91 -12.12 5.15 -15.04
CA VAL A 91 -11.31 4.63 -16.15
C VAL A 91 -11.33 3.11 -16.06
N MET A 92 -11.75 2.45 -17.13
CA MET A 92 -11.72 0.98 -17.19
C MET A 92 -10.27 0.49 -17.32
N PRO A 93 -9.85 -0.54 -16.56
CA PRO A 93 -8.47 -1.00 -16.53
C PRO A 93 -8.11 -1.95 -17.69
N ASP A 94 -8.68 -1.76 -18.87
CA ASP A 94 -8.65 -2.74 -19.97
C ASP A 94 -8.31 -2.16 -21.36
N ASN A 95 -7.88 -0.89 -21.41
CA ASN A 95 -7.75 -0.13 -22.65
C ASN A 95 -6.30 0.16 -23.07
N ALA A 96 -5.29 -0.46 -22.46
CA ALA A 96 -3.89 -0.25 -22.84
C ALA A 96 -3.60 -0.66 -24.29
N VAL A 97 -2.73 0.09 -24.96
CA VAL A 97 -2.34 -0.13 -26.36
C VAL A 97 -0.82 -0.27 -26.53
N PRO A 98 -0.34 -1.02 -27.55
CA PRO A 98 1.07 -1.06 -27.86
C PRO A 98 1.65 0.34 -28.09
N GLY A 99 2.75 0.65 -27.41
CA GLY A 99 3.36 1.98 -27.42
C GLY A 99 3.11 2.79 -26.14
N ASP A 100 2.15 2.36 -25.31
CA ASP A 100 1.97 2.93 -23.97
C ASP A 100 3.20 2.73 -23.08
N VAL A 101 3.33 3.60 -22.08
CA VAL A 101 4.37 3.55 -21.06
C VAL A 101 3.79 3.22 -19.69
N LEU A 102 4.57 2.51 -18.89
CA LEU A 102 4.21 2.16 -17.51
C LEU A 102 4.78 3.22 -16.57
N VAL A 103 3.92 3.82 -15.74
CA VAL A 103 4.30 4.79 -14.72
C VAL A 103 3.93 4.23 -13.35
N LEU A 104 4.90 4.20 -12.44
CA LEU A 104 4.69 3.82 -11.04
C LEU A 104 4.81 5.06 -10.15
N THR A 105 3.82 5.26 -9.27
CA THR A 105 3.66 6.51 -8.51
C THR A 105 4.31 6.48 -7.12
N LYS A 106 4.60 5.29 -6.58
CA LYS A 106 5.30 5.11 -5.30
C LYS A 106 6.47 4.13 -5.43
N PRO A 107 7.55 4.31 -4.64
CA PRO A 107 8.68 3.39 -4.66
C PRO A 107 8.32 2.04 -4.02
N LEU A 108 8.96 0.97 -4.48
CA LEU A 108 8.82 -0.39 -3.96
C LEU A 108 9.70 -0.65 -2.74
N GLY A 109 9.44 -1.74 -2.03
CA GLY A 109 10.25 -2.21 -0.91
C GLY A 109 9.68 -1.90 0.47
N THR A 110 8.39 -1.59 0.57
CA THR A 110 7.73 -1.26 1.86
C THR A 110 7.82 -2.43 2.85
N HIS A 111 7.57 -3.66 2.40
CA HIS A 111 7.68 -4.85 3.25
C HIS A 111 9.12 -5.08 3.74
N VAL A 112 10.13 -4.79 2.91
CA VAL A 112 11.54 -4.90 3.30
C VAL A 112 11.88 -3.86 4.37
N ALA A 113 11.43 -2.62 4.20
CA ALA A 113 11.67 -1.54 5.16
C ALA A 113 11.03 -1.83 6.52
N VAL A 114 9.75 -2.23 6.53
CA VAL A 114 9.03 -2.58 7.77
C VAL A 114 9.68 -3.79 8.45
N SER A 115 10.05 -4.82 7.69
CA SER A 115 10.71 -6.01 8.24
C SER A 115 12.09 -5.70 8.80
N ALA A 116 12.89 -4.89 8.10
CA ALA A 116 14.21 -4.48 8.55
C ALA A 116 14.13 -3.71 9.87
N HIS A 117 13.17 -2.78 9.99
CA HIS A 117 12.92 -2.06 11.24
C HIS A 117 12.52 -3.01 12.38
N GLN A 118 11.58 -3.94 12.16
CA GLN A 118 11.21 -4.94 13.16
C GLN A 118 12.39 -5.84 13.59
N TRP A 119 13.37 -6.04 12.72
CA TRP A 119 14.53 -6.88 13.05
C TRP A 119 15.56 -6.15 13.91
N LEU A 120 15.49 -4.81 14.06
CA LEU A 120 16.35 -4.06 14.98
C LEU A 120 16.25 -4.59 16.43
N ASP A 121 15.04 -5.01 16.83
CA ASP A 121 14.74 -5.58 18.15
C ASP A 121 15.03 -7.09 18.23
N ASN A 122 15.46 -7.73 17.13
CA ASN A 122 15.79 -9.15 17.07
C ASN A 122 17.29 -9.33 16.76
N PRO A 123 18.14 -9.58 17.76
CA PRO A 123 19.60 -9.65 17.57
C PRO A 123 20.05 -10.66 16.51
N GLU A 124 19.40 -11.82 16.42
CA GLU A 124 19.74 -12.87 15.45
C GLU A 124 19.50 -12.39 14.01
N ARG A 125 18.39 -11.70 13.78
CA ARG A 125 18.03 -11.18 12.46
C ARG A 125 18.81 -9.91 12.12
N TRP A 126 19.01 -9.01 13.08
CA TRP A 126 19.81 -7.80 12.91
C TRP A 126 21.26 -8.11 12.54
N ASN A 127 21.84 -9.18 13.11
CA ASN A 127 23.20 -9.59 12.80
C ASN A 127 23.43 -9.91 11.31
N LYS A 128 22.39 -10.26 10.56
CA LYS A 128 22.45 -10.47 9.10
C LYS A 128 22.44 -9.15 8.31
N LEU A 129 21.80 -8.11 8.86
CA LEU A 129 21.62 -6.82 8.19
C LEU A 129 22.71 -5.80 8.54
N LYS A 130 23.31 -5.90 9.74
CA LYS A 130 24.30 -4.93 10.24
C LYS A 130 25.53 -4.73 9.35
N LEU A 131 25.82 -5.68 8.45
CA LEU A 131 26.94 -5.62 7.50
C LEU A 131 26.57 -4.89 6.20
N VAL A 132 25.28 -4.59 6.00
CA VAL A 132 24.73 -4.08 4.73
C VAL A 132 24.09 -2.70 4.93
N VAL A 133 23.47 -2.48 6.09
CA VAL A 133 22.80 -1.23 6.44
C VAL A 133 23.07 -0.85 7.89
N THR A 134 23.11 0.45 8.13
CA THR A 134 23.15 1.07 9.46
C THR A 134 21.76 1.14 10.09
N ARG A 135 21.69 1.41 11.40
CA ARG A 135 20.38 1.56 12.08
C ARG A 135 19.65 2.80 11.57
N GLU A 136 20.39 3.86 11.32
CA GLU A 136 19.91 5.14 10.82
C GLU A 136 19.31 4.99 9.42
N GLU A 137 19.96 4.25 8.52
CA GLU A 137 19.42 3.95 7.19
C GLU A 137 18.12 3.13 7.24
N VAL A 138 18.00 2.20 8.18
CA VAL A 138 16.78 1.41 8.37
C VAL A 138 15.65 2.27 8.91
N GLU A 139 15.93 3.16 9.86
CA GLU A 139 14.93 4.11 10.37
C GLU A 139 14.43 5.07 9.28
N LEU A 140 15.34 5.62 8.46
CA LEU A 140 14.97 6.48 7.34
C LEU A 140 14.09 5.73 6.33
N ALA A 141 14.47 4.50 5.96
CA ALA A 141 13.67 3.69 5.04
C ALA A 141 12.29 3.33 5.62
N TYR A 142 12.21 3.08 6.93
CA TYR A 142 10.95 2.82 7.62
C TYR A 142 10.03 4.04 7.61
N GLN A 143 10.56 5.23 7.89
CA GLN A 143 9.79 6.48 7.83
C GLN A 143 9.32 6.76 6.40
N GLU A 144 10.21 6.63 5.41
CA GLU A 144 9.85 6.80 4.00
C GLU A 144 8.75 5.82 3.57
N ALA A 145 8.87 4.54 3.92
CA ALA A 145 7.82 3.55 3.67
C ALA A 145 6.51 3.95 4.37
N MET A 146 6.56 4.32 5.64
CA MET A 146 5.38 4.72 6.42
C MET A 146 4.65 5.92 5.78
N PHE A 147 5.39 6.95 5.33
CA PHE A 147 4.80 8.12 4.67
C PHE A 147 4.21 7.78 3.30
N ASN A 148 4.93 7.01 2.47
CA ASN A 148 4.43 6.58 1.16
C ASN A 148 3.17 5.71 1.28
N MET A 149 3.16 4.73 2.19
CA MET A 149 2.01 3.87 2.43
C MET A 149 0.80 4.65 2.96
N ALA A 150 1.02 5.73 3.73
CA ALA A 150 -0.04 6.59 4.25
C ALA A 150 -0.52 7.65 3.25
N THR A 151 0.15 7.79 2.10
CA THR A 151 -0.21 8.76 1.06
C THR A 151 -1.32 8.20 0.18
N LEU A 152 -2.41 8.96 0.04
CA LEU A 152 -3.55 8.59 -0.79
C LEU A 152 -3.19 8.66 -2.29
N ASN A 153 -3.65 7.69 -3.07
CA ASN A 153 -3.54 7.72 -4.53
C ASN A 153 -4.55 8.66 -5.21
N ARG A 154 -5.27 9.51 -4.44
CA ARG A 154 -6.31 10.44 -4.92
C ARG A 154 -5.82 11.37 -6.03
N THR A 155 -4.63 11.96 -5.85
CA THR A 155 -4.04 12.84 -6.87
C THR A 155 -3.69 12.05 -8.13
N ALA A 156 -3.14 10.84 -7.99
CA ALA A 156 -2.83 9.99 -9.14
C ALA A 156 -4.11 9.64 -9.94
N ALA A 157 -5.20 9.30 -9.25
CA ALA A 157 -6.50 9.05 -9.88
C ALA A 157 -7.03 10.26 -10.68
N GLY A 158 -6.89 11.47 -10.13
CA GLY A 158 -7.26 12.70 -10.84
C GLY A 158 -6.40 12.94 -12.08
N LEU A 159 -5.09 12.73 -11.97
CA LEU A 159 -4.16 12.89 -13.08
C LEU A 159 -4.33 11.83 -14.17
N MET A 160 -4.74 10.60 -13.82
CA MET A 160 -5.08 9.58 -14.80
C MET A 160 -6.12 10.08 -15.80
N ARG A 161 -7.18 10.73 -15.32
CA ARG A 161 -8.22 11.29 -16.20
C ARG A 161 -7.70 12.49 -16.99
N ALA A 162 -6.95 13.39 -16.34
CA ALA A 162 -6.42 14.59 -16.97
C ALA A 162 -5.46 14.29 -18.14
N PHE A 163 -4.68 13.21 -18.04
CA PHE A 163 -3.69 12.82 -19.05
C PHE A 163 -4.13 11.64 -19.93
N GLY A 164 -5.38 11.19 -19.82
CA GLY A 164 -5.92 10.13 -20.68
C GLY A 164 -5.28 8.76 -20.45
N ALA A 165 -5.06 8.37 -19.20
CA ALA A 165 -4.56 7.04 -18.85
C ALA A 165 -5.48 5.95 -19.41
N HIS A 166 -4.89 4.91 -19.98
CA HIS A 166 -5.63 3.83 -20.63
C HIS A 166 -6.00 2.68 -19.69
N ALA A 167 -5.17 2.44 -18.67
CA ALA A 167 -5.39 1.40 -17.67
C ALA A 167 -4.53 1.70 -16.43
N ALA A 168 -4.96 1.24 -15.26
CA ALA A 168 -4.15 1.28 -14.06
C ALA A 168 -4.51 0.12 -13.11
N THR A 169 -3.58 -0.16 -12.20
CA THR A 169 -3.76 -1.02 -11.04
C THR A 169 -2.90 -0.43 -9.94
N ASP A 170 -3.27 -0.60 -8.68
CA ASP A 170 -2.39 -0.34 -7.56
C ASP A 170 -1.47 -1.55 -7.30
N VAL A 171 -0.41 -1.34 -6.52
CA VAL A 171 0.57 -2.37 -6.19
C VAL A 171 0.49 -2.68 -4.70
N THR A 172 -0.03 -3.85 -4.36
CA THR A 172 -0.22 -4.27 -2.97
C THR A 172 0.37 -5.67 -2.74
N GLY A 173 -0.41 -6.62 -2.20
CA GLY A 173 0.10 -7.85 -1.61
C GLY A 173 0.79 -8.81 -2.58
N PHE A 174 0.53 -8.71 -3.89
CA PHE A 174 1.14 -9.59 -4.90
C PHE A 174 2.47 -9.07 -5.46
N GLY A 175 2.86 -7.85 -5.07
CA GLY A 175 4.04 -7.18 -5.61
C GLY A 175 3.87 -6.71 -7.06
N ILE A 176 4.82 -5.88 -7.51
CA ILE A 176 4.75 -5.20 -8.81
C ILE A 176 4.50 -6.15 -9.99
N LEU A 177 5.17 -7.30 -10.01
CA LEU A 177 5.04 -8.25 -11.12
C LEU A 177 3.69 -8.99 -11.09
N GLY A 178 3.17 -9.27 -9.89
CA GLY A 178 1.86 -9.89 -9.72
C GLY A 178 0.76 -8.98 -10.25
N HIS A 179 0.73 -7.73 -9.78
CA HIS A 179 -0.27 -6.74 -10.22
C HIS A 179 -0.12 -6.38 -11.71
N ALA A 180 1.11 -6.22 -12.20
CA ALA A 180 1.33 -5.96 -13.64
C ALA A 180 0.84 -7.11 -14.53
N ARG A 181 1.00 -8.38 -14.11
CA ARG A 181 0.46 -9.54 -14.83
C ARG A 181 -1.06 -9.57 -14.82
N THR A 182 -1.68 -9.28 -13.67
CA THR A 182 -3.14 -9.20 -13.56
C THR A 182 -3.69 -8.12 -14.49
N LEU A 183 -3.09 -6.93 -14.47
CA LEU A 183 -3.50 -5.84 -15.36
C LEU A 183 -3.29 -6.23 -16.83
N ALA A 184 -2.13 -6.79 -17.20
CA ALA A 184 -1.87 -7.26 -18.56
C ALA A 184 -2.91 -8.29 -19.04
N GLY A 185 -3.34 -9.20 -18.15
CA GLY A 185 -4.37 -10.19 -18.44
C GLY A 185 -5.79 -9.65 -18.61
N GLN A 186 -6.05 -8.39 -18.22
CA GLN A 186 -7.34 -7.72 -18.39
C GLN A 186 -7.44 -6.92 -19.70
N GLN A 187 -6.33 -6.72 -20.42
CA GLN A 187 -6.32 -5.86 -21.60
C GLN A 187 -7.12 -6.48 -22.76
N ARG A 188 -7.88 -5.64 -23.47
CA ARG A 188 -8.64 -6.08 -24.66
C ARG A 188 -7.74 -6.29 -25.88
N GLN A 189 -6.64 -5.56 -25.96
CA GLN A 189 -5.67 -5.66 -27.03
C GLN A 189 -4.60 -6.70 -26.66
N GLU A 190 -4.09 -7.41 -27.67
CA GLU A 190 -2.95 -8.30 -27.48
C GLU A 190 -1.68 -7.48 -27.21
N GLY A 191 -0.94 -7.86 -26.17
CA GLY A 191 0.28 -7.17 -25.79
C GLY A 191 0.92 -7.75 -24.53
N ALA A 192 2.07 -7.19 -24.18
CA ALA A 192 2.78 -7.53 -22.95
C ALA A 192 3.38 -6.27 -22.32
N PHE A 193 3.42 -6.25 -21.00
CA PHE A 193 4.06 -5.20 -20.23
C PHE A 193 5.53 -5.54 -19.97
N VAL A 194 6.43 -4.61 -20.29
CA VAL A 194 7.87 -4.75 -20.05
C VAL A 194 8.32 -3.66 -19.07
N ILE A 195 8.67 -4.08 -17.86
CA ILE A 195 9.19 -3.20 -16.82
C ILE A 195 10.71 -3.15 -16.92
N HIS A 196 11.25 -1.97 -17.24
CA HIS A 196 12.69 -1.80 -17.49
C HIS A 196 13.50 -1.44 -16.25
N ASN A 197 12.88 -0.75 -15.30
CA ASN A 197 13.50 -0.32 -14.05
C ASN A 197 12.47 -0.30 -12.93
N LEU A 198 12.96 -0.34 -11.69
CA LEU A 198 12.14 -0.38 -10.49
C LEU A 198 12.60 0.76 -9.55
N PRO A 199 11.75 1.75 -9.24
CA PRO A 199 12.03 2.67 -8.15
C PRO A 199 11.88 1.90 -6.84
N VAL A 200 12.92 1.92 -6.01
CA VAL A 200 12.99 1.16 -4.76
C VAL A 200 13.46 2.10 -3.66
N ILE A 201 12.83 2.02 -2.49
CA ILE A 201 13.27 2.75 -1.29
C ILE A 201 14.75 2.48 -1.06
N ALA A 202 15.51 3.54 -0.77
CA ALA A 202 16.97 3.46 -0.70
C ALA A 202 17.43 2.30 0.21
N LYS A 203 18.50 1.62 -0.21
CA LYS A 203 19.10 0.44 0.48
C LYS A 203 18.22 -0.82 0.55
N MET A 204 16.92 -0.77 0.29
CA MET A 204 16.04 -1.96 0.40
C MET A 204 16.37 -3.05 -0.64
N ALA A 205 16.87 -2.67 -1.82
CA ALA A 205 17.42 -3.62 -2.79
C ALA A 205 18.62 -4.41 -2.22
N ALA A 206 19.53 -3.74 -1.52
CA ALA A 206 20.70 -4.37 -0.90
C ALA A 206 20.30 -5.27 0.28
N VAL A 207 19.37 -4.80 1.12
CA VAL A 207 18.78 -5.59 2.22
C VAL A 207 18.10 -6.85 1.69
N SER A 208 17.29 -6.72 0.63
CA SER A 208 16.64 -7.87 0.00
C SER A 208 17.67 -8.87 -0.51
N LYS A 209 18.72 -8.41 -1.20
CA LYS A 209 19.78 -9.27 -1.72
C LYS A 209 20.54 -10.00 -0.61
N ALA A 210 20.83 -9.32 0.50
CA ALA A 210 21.49 -9.90 1.66
C ALA A 210 20.65 -11.00 2.34
N CYS A 211 19.33 -10.92 2.22
CA CYS A 211 18.40 -11.92 2.74
C CYS A 211 18.05 -13.04 1.74
N GLY A 212 18.75 -13.11 0.60
CA GLY A 212 18.49 -14.11 -0.44
C GLY A 212 17.10 -13.96 -1.06
N SER A 213 16.36 -15.06 -1.17
CA SER A 213 15.01 -15.10 -1.76
C SER A 213 13.89 -14.71 -0.80
N ARG A 214 14.20 -14.33 0.46
CA ARG A 214 13.18 -14.13 1.49
C ARG A 214 12.15 -13.05 1.16
N PHE A 215 12.60 -11.93 0.61
CA PHE A 215 11.72 -10.81 0.26
C PHE A 215 11.33 -10.81 -1.21
N ALA A 216 12.18 -11.37 -2.07
CA ALA A 216 11.99 -11.44 -3.51
C ALA A 216 11.71 -10.07 -4.20
N LEU A 217 12.26 -8.97 -3.66
CA LEU A 217 12.02 -7.61 -4.16
C LEU A 217 12.55 -7.42 -5.58
N LEU A 218 13.74 -7.93 -5.87
CA LEU A 218 14.37 -7.82 -7.19
C LEU A 218 13.70 -8.74 -8.24
N GLN A 219 12.93 -9.73 -7.79
CA GLN A 219 12.10 -10.57 -8.65
C GLN A 219 10.72 -9.96 -8.91
N GLY A 220 10.39 -8.83 -8.27
CA GLY A 220 9.11 -8.14 -8.42
C GLY A 220 7.93 -8.80 -7.69
N THR A 221 8.20 -9.79 -6.82
CA THR A 221 7.16 -10.55 -6.09
C THR A 221 7.15 -10.25 -4.59
N SER A 222 7.90 -9.23 -4.15
CA SER A 222 7.79 -8.74 -2.77
C SER A 222 6.41 -8.13 -2.56
N PRO A 223 5.68 -8.49 -1.50
CA PRO A 223 4.47 -7.78 -1.11
C PRO A 223 4.75 -6.30 -0.89
N GLU A 224 3.81 -5.48 -1.31
CA GLU A 224 3.70 -4.07 -0.94
C GLU A 224 2.41 -3.86 -0.13
N THR A 225 2.29 -2.74 0.56
CA THR A 225 1.05 -2.35 1.26
C THR A 225 0.75 -0.91 0.91
N SER A 226 -0.45 -0.61 0.41
CA SER A 226 -0.83 0.75 -0.01
C SER A 226 0.22 1.40 -0.95
N GLY A 227 0.63 0.66 -1.99
CA GLY A 227 1.60 1.12 -2.97
C GLY A 227 1.04 2.07 -4.03
#